data_AF-A0A1H8D0B2-F1
#
_entry.id   AF-A0A1H8D0B2-F1
#
_cell.length_a   1.000
_cell.length_b   1.000
_cell.length_c   1.000
_cell.angle_alpha   90.00
_cell.angle_beta   90.00
_cell.angle_gamma   90.00
#
_symmetry.space_group_name_H-M   'P 1'
#
loop_
_entity.id
_entity.type
_entity.pdbx_description
1 polymer ?
#
loop_
_entity_poly.entity_id
_entity_poly.type
_entity_poly.pdbx_seq_one_letter_code
_entity_poly.pdbx_strand_id
1 'polypeptide(L)'
;MKNLFFIILVSSGLAFSCSKKEPQDLYPADRPKANYDTVAVDSFSAGATSVDVAQQIRMSSQKYQDSLKEVLKVQEQEKKIKEELEKENKKKEEEEKKQKTGGLPITSEPKTE
;
A
#
# COMPACT_ATOMS: atom_id res chain seq x y z
N MET A 1 86.42 32.56 30.65
CA MET A 1 84.96 32.47 30.93
C MET A 1 84.14 33.64 30.36
N LYS A 2 84.59 34.41 29.36
CA LYS A 2 83.81 35.54 28.80
C LYS A 2 82.86 35.15 27.65
N ASN A 3 83.19 34.08 26.91
CA ASN A 3 82.49 33.72 25.67
C ASN A 3 81.42 32.63 25.87
N LEU A 4 81.36 31.99 27.06
CA LEU A 4 80.41 30.92 27.34
C LEU A 4 78.97 31.42 27.37
N PHE A 5 78.74 32.64 27.90
CA PHE A 5 77.42 33.25 27.91
C PHE A 5 76.85 33.47 26.51
N PHE A 6 77.69 33.91 25.56
CA PHE A 6 77.27 34.10 24.18
C PHE A 6 76.93 32.77 23.49
N ILE A 7 77.70 31.71 23.77
CA ILE A 7 77.45 30.38 23.19
C ILE A 7 76.12 29.81 23.71
N ILE A 8 75.83 29.95 25.00
CA ILE A 8 74.57 29.49 25.61
C ILE A 8 73.37 30.27 25.08
N LEU A 9 73.52 31.59 24.87
CA LEU A 9 72.45 32.44 24.34
C LEU A 9 72.07 32.04 22.90
N VAL A 10 73.08 31.82 22.05
CA VAL A 10 72.87 31.44 20.65
C VAL A 10 72.32 30.02 20.54
N SER A 11 72.79 29.09 21.37
CA SER A 11 72.27 27.71 21.36
C SER A 11 70.83 27.62 21.86
N SER A 12 70.45 28.42 22.86
CA SER A 12 69.07 28.48 23.34
C SER A 12 68.10 29.05 22.29
N GLY A 13 68.51 30.10 21.56
CA GLY A 13 67.71 30.67 20.47
C GLY A 13 67.45 29.67 19.34
N LEU A 14 68.47 28.87 18.98
CA LEU A 14 68.32 27.81 17.97
C LEU A 14 67.40 26.68 18.42
N ALA A 15 67.41 26.33 19.71
CA ALA A 15 66.56 25.27 20.26
C ALA A 15 65.07 25.64 20.25
N PHE A 16 64.71 26.90 20.49
CA PHE A 16 63.32 27.36 20.47
C PHE A 16 62.75 27.53 19.05
N SER A 17 63.58 27.82 18.05
CA SER A 17 63.12 28.07 16.68
C SER A 17 62.75 26.80 15.88
N CYS A 18 63.09 25.61 16.39
CA CYS A 18 62.76 24.32 15.78
C CYS A 18 61.71 23.51 16.56
N SER A 19 60.95 24.14 17.47
CA SER A 19 59.76 23.49 18.05
C SER A 19 58.66 23.47 16.98
N LYS A 20 58.71 22.43 16.15
CA LYS A 20 57.70 22.09 15.15
C LYS A 20 56.39 21.85 15.90
N LYS A 21 55.57 22.89 16.05
CA LYS A 21 54.17 22.73 16.48
C LYS A 21 53.49 21.96 15.36
N GLU A 22 53.12 20.72 15.64
CA GLU A 22 52.26 19.98 14.71
C GLU A 22 51.02 20.83 14.43
N PRO A 23 50.56 20.92 13.17
CA PRO A 23 49.35 21.64 12.87
C PRO A 23 48.23 21.04 13.73
N GLN A 24 47.57 21.90 14.50
CA GLN A 24 46.43 21.52 15.31
C GLN A 24 45.44 20.80 14.37
N ASP A 25 45.19 19.52 14.63
CA ASP A 25 44.31 18.72 13.78
C ASP A 25 42.97 19.44 13.68
N LEU A 26 42.59 19.82 12.47
CA LEU A 26 41.33 20.50 12.21
C LEU A 26 40.15 19.55 12.40
N TYR A 27 40.37 18.26 12.65
CA TYR A 27 39.35 17.26 12.92
C TYR A 27 39.78 16.27 14.02
N PRO A 28 39.86 16.70 15.31
CA PRO A 28 40.07 15.79 16.43
C PRO A 28 39.10 14.60 16.34
N ALA A 29 39.62 13.40 16.52
CA ALA A 29 38.86 12.15 16.44
C ALA A 29 37.63 12.13 17.38
N ASP A 30 37.65 12.95 18.43
CA ASP A 30 36.58 13.12 19.42
C ASP A 30 35.46 14.09 18.98
N ARG A 31 35.50 14.67 17.76
CA ARG A 31 34.34 15.40 17.24
C ARG A 31 33.19 14.40 16.98
N PRO A 32 31.94 14.69 17.41
CA PRO A 32 30.81 13.85 17.04
C PRO A 32 30.67 13.85 15.52
N LYS A 33 31.03 12.74 14.87
CA LYS A 33 30.80 12.54 13.45
C LYS A 33 29.30 12.59 13.23
N ALA A 34 28.84 13.56 12.45
CA ALA A 34 27.46 13.60 12.03
C ALA A 34 27.19 12.36 11.16
N ASN A 35 26.37 11.45 11.68
CA ASN A 35 25.89 10.29 10.93
C ASN A 35 24.82 10.80 9.96
N TYR A 36 25.22 11.05 8.72
CA TYR A 36 24.28 11.29 7.64
C TYR A 36 23.88 9.95 7.02
N ASP A 37 22.60 9.81 6.72
CA ASP A 37 22.14 8.71 5.89
C ASP A 37 22.71 8.93 4.47
N THR A 38 23.74 8.14 4.14
CA THR A 38 24.42 8.17 2.85
C THR A 38 23.93 7.07 1.93
N VAL A 39 22.81 6.42 2.27
CA VAL A 39 22.18 5.46 1.37
C VAL A 39 21.71 6.21 0.14
N ALA A 40 22.40 5.95 -0.97
CA ALA A 40 22.03 6.50 -2.27
C ALA A 40 20.70 5.88 -2.70
N VAL A 41 19.61 6.65 -2.60
CA VAL A 41 18.32 6.29 -3.20
C VAL A 41 18.41 6.59 -4.69
N ASP A 42 18.85 5.60 -5.46
CA ASP A 42 18.90 5.71 -6.91
C ASP A 42 17.47 5.66 -7.49
N SER A 43 17.09 6.75 -8.17
CA SER A 43 15.81 6.90 -8.88
C SER A 43 15.67 5.96 -10.09
N PHE A 44 16.71 5.20 -10.44
CA PHE A 44 16.72 4.21 -11.53
C PHE A 44 16.83 2.76 -11.05
N SER A 45 16.82 2.53 -9.74
CA SER A 45 16.83 1.17 -9.18
C SER A 45 15.57 0.39 -9.55
N ALA A 46 15.64 -0.94 -9.53
CA ALA A 46 14.51 -1.79 -9.87
C ALA A 46 13.31 -1.51 -8.94
N GLY A 47 12.18 -1.10 -9.52
CA GLY A 47 10.97 -0.69 -8.77
C GLY A 47 10.85 0.81 -8.54
N ALA A 48 11.88 1.61 -8.86
CA ALA A 48 11.75 3.05 -8.91
C ALA A 48 10.81 3.44 -10.06
N THR A 49 9.73 4.13 -9.71
CA THR A 49 8.74 4.65 -10.66
C THR A 49 8.53 6.13 -10.36
N SER A 50 8.20 6.91 -11.38
CA SER A 50 7.86 8.31 -11.17
C SER A 50 6.59 8.42 -10.33
N VAL A 51 6.48 9.53 -9.59
CA VAL A 51 5.30 9.82 -8.75
C VAL A 51 4.00 9.72 -9.56
N ASP A 52 4.02 10.19 -10.80
CA ASP A 52 2.86 10.16 -11.71
C ASP A 52 2.45 8.73 -12.06
N VAL A 53 3.43 7.86 -12.36
CA VAL A 53 3.17 6.45 -12.67
C VAL A 53 2.65 5.72 -11.44
N ALA A 54 3.25 5.95 -10.27
CA ALA A 54 2.77 5.37 -9.01
C ALA A 54 1.32 5.80 -8.70
N GLN A 55 1.00 7.07 -8.94
CA GLN A 55 -0.35 7.60 -8.76
C GLN A 55 -1.34 6.99 -9.77
N GLN A 56 -0.96 6.85 -11.03
CA GLN A 56 -1.78 6.22 -12.06
C GLN A 56 -2.10 4.76 -11.69
N ILE A 57 -1.10 4.00 -11.26
CA ILE A 57 -1.25 2.62 -10.79
C ILE A 57 -2.21 2.55 -9.59
N ARG A 58 -2.09 3.48 -8.64
CA ARG A 58 -2.97 3.53 -7.46
C ARG A 58 -4.42 3.78 -7.88
N MET A 59 -4.64 4.75 -8.76
CA MET A 59 -5.98 5.07 -9.26
C MET A 59 -6.59 3.93 -10.07
N SER A 60 -5.82 3.29 -10.95
CA SER A 60 -6.32 2.17 -11.76
C SER A 60 -6.65 0.96 -10.91
N SER A 61 -5.83 0.67 -9.89
CA SER A 61 -6.07 -0.45 -8.98
C SER A 61 -7.36 -0.27 -8.18
N GLN A 62 -7.62 0.94 -7.67
CA GLN A 62 -8.87 1.25 -6.97
C GLN A 62 -10.09 1.08 -7.89
N LYS A 63 -10.03 1.65 -9.10
CA LYS A 63 -11.11 1.50 -10.10
C LYS A 63 -11.40 0.04 -10.43
N TYR A 64 -10.37 -0.78 -10.59
CA TYR A 64 -10.53 -2.21 -10.84
C TYR A 64 -11.24 -2.91 -9.69
N GLN A 65 -10.83 -2.65 -8.44
CA GLN A 65 -11.47 -3.24 -7.27
C GLN A 65 -12.94 -2.83 -7.14
N ASP A 66 -13.26 -1.56 -7.43
CA ASP A 66 -14.64 -1.08 -7.36
C ASP A 66 -15.49 -1.68 -8.48
N SER A 67 -14.94 -1.83 -9.68
CA SER A 67 -15.61 -2.53 -10.79
C SER A 67 -15.95 -3.98 -10.42
N LEU A 68 -15.03 -4.69 -9.75
CA LEU A 68 -15.30 -6.06 -9.29
C LEU A 68 -16.45 -6.11 -8.27
N LYS A 69 -16.52 -5.15 -7.34
CA LYS A 69 -17.61 -5.07 -6.36
C LYS A 69 -18.95 -4.80 -7.03
N GLU A 70 -18.98 -3.94 -8.05
CA GLU A 70 -20.20 -3.66 -8.82
C GLU A 70 -20.72 -4.90 -9.53
N VAL A 71 -19.84 -5.65 -10.20
CA VAL A 71 -20.20 -6.91 -10.87
C VAL A 71 -20.78 -7.91 -9.86
N LEU A 72 -20.18 -8.04 -8.67
CA LEU A 72 -20.70 -8.91 -7.62
C LEU A 72 -22.10 -8.50 -7.15
N LYS A 73 -22.33 -7.21 -6.94
CA LYS A 73 -23.65 -6.68 -6.53
C LYS A 73 -24.74 -6.98 -7.57
N VAL A 74 -24.43 -6.76 -8.85
CA VAL A 74 -25.38 -7.05 -9.94
C VAL A 74 -25.67 -8.54 -9.99
N GLN A 75 -24.65 -9.40 -9.84
CA GLN A 75 -24.84 -10.85 -9.83
C GLN A 75 -25.74 -11.31 -8.66
N GLU A 76 -25.59 -10.73 -7.47
CA GLU A 76 -26.45 -11.03 -6.32
C GLU A 76 -27.90 -10.62 -6.57
N GLN A 77 -28.13 -9.47 -7.19
CA GLN A 77 -29.46 -9.01 -7.56
C GLN A 77 -30.10 -9.92 -8.60
N GLU A 78 -29.37 -10.30 -9.65
CA GLU A 78 -29.85 -11.25 -10.65
C GLU A 78 -30.21 -12.61 -10.04
N LYS A 79 -29.39 -13.10 -9.11
CA LYS A 79 -29.65 -14.36 -8.40
C LYS A 79 -30.94 -14.29 -7.59
N LYS A 80 -31.17 -13.19 -6.85
CA LYS A 80 -32.40 -12.98 -6.08
C LYS A 80 -33.63 -12.94 -6.97
N ILE A 81 -33.57 -12.20 -8.08
CA ILE A 81 -34.66 -12.11 -9.05
C ILE A 81 -34.96 -13.48 -9.67
N LYS A 82 -33.93 -14.24 -10.06
CA LYS A 82 -34.10 -15.59 -10.60
C LYS A 82 -34.74 -16.53 -9.57
N GLU A 83 -34.33 -16.47 -8.31
CA GLU A 83 -34.88 -17.29 -7.24
C GLU A 83 -36.36 -16.94 -6.94
N GLU A 84 -36.72 -15.65 -6.95
CA GLU A 84 -38.10 -15.20 -6.82
C GLU A 84 -38.97 -15.68 -8.00
N LEU A 85 -38.45 -15.56 -9.22
CA LEU A 85 -39.15 -15.95 -10.44
C LEU A 85 -39.33 -17.48 -10.53
N GLU A 86 -38.35 -18.26 -10.08
CA GLU A 86 -38.50 -19.72 -9.95
C GLU A 86 -39.55 -20.11 -8.89
N LYS A 87 -39.61 -19.41 -7.76
CA LYS A 87 -40.63 -19.64 -6.72
C LYS A 87 -42.03 -19.29 -7.22
N GLU A 88 -42.17 -18.21 -7.98
CA GLU A 88 -43.45 -17.84 -8.60
C GLU A 88 -43.88 -18.83 -9.68
N ASN A 89 -42.97 -19.27 -10.55
CA ASN A 89 -43.29 -20.25 -11.59
C ASN A 89 -43.71 -21.60 -11.00
N LYS A 90 -43.02 -22.08 -9.95
CA LYS A 90 -43.41 -23.31 -9.24
C LYS A 90 -44.80 -23.20 -8.60
N LYS A 91 -45.15 -22.04 -8.04
CA LYS A 91 -46.49 -21.79 -7.48
C LYS A 91 -47.57 -21.77 -8.57
N LYS A 92 -47.30 -21.15 -9.71
CA LYS A 92 -48.22 -21.11 -10.86
C LYS A 92 -48.44 -22.49 -11.49
N GLU A 93 -47.39 -23.31 -11.59
CA GLU A 93 -47.51 -24.70 -12.04
C GLU A 93 -48.31 -25.58 -11.07
N GLU A 94 -48.21 -25.33 -9.77
CA GLU A 94 -49.00 -26.06 -8.76
C GLU A 94 -50.48 -25.66 -8.78
N GLU A 95 -50.80 -24.39 -9.02
CA GLU A 95 -52.17 -23.91 -9.23
C GLU A 95 -52.79 -24.45 -10.54
N GLU A 96 -52.04 -24.48 -11.64
CA GLU A 96 -52.53 -25.06 -12.90
C GLU A 96 -52.82 -26.57 -12.78
N LYS A 97 -52.01 -27.32 -12.03
CA LYS A 97 -52.28 -28.75 -11.77
C LYS A 97 -53.52 -28.96 -10.91
N LYS A 98 -53.81 -28.05 -9.97
CA LYS A 98 -55.04 -28.09 -9.16
C LYS A 98 -56.27 -27.69 -9.98
N GLN A 99 -56.16 -26.74 -10.91
CA GLN A 99 -57.28 -26.37 -11.80
C GLN A 99 -57.56 -27.43 -12.88
N LYS A 100 -56.54 -28.12 -13.42
CA LYS A 100 -56.73 -29.21 -14.39
C LYS A 100 -57.34 -30.50 -13.79
N THR A 101 -57.34 -30.65 -12.47
CA THR A 101 -57.90 -31.83 -11.76
C THR A 101 -59.30 -31.56 -11.17
N GLY A 102 -59.81 -30.32 -11.24
CA GLY A 102 -61.05 -29.88 -10.58
C GLY A 102 -62.21 -29.53 -11.53
N GLY A 103 -62.37 -30.25 -12.64
CA GLY A 103 -63.39 -29.95 -13.66
C GLY A 103 -64.24 -31.15 -14.07
N LEU A 104 -65.00 -31.74 -13.13
CA LEU A 104 -66.24 -32.48 -13.44
C LEU A 104 -67.40 -31.75 -12.76
N PRO A 105 -68.40 -31.23 -13.50
CA PRO A 105 -69.62 -30.72 -12.88
C PRO A 105 -70.45 -31.91 -12.37
N ILE A 106 -70.64 -31.96 -11.05
CA ILE A 106 -71.59 -32.84 -10.39
C ILE A 106 -72.99 -32.43 -10.84
N THR A 107 -73.65 -33.30 -11.60
CA THR A 107 -75.10 -33.25 -11.80
C THR A 107 -75.75 -33.94 -10.60
N SER A 108 -76.42 -33.17 -9.75
CA SER A 108 -77.43 -33.72 -8.82
C SER A 108 -78.39 -32.61 -8.41
N GLU A 109 -79.53 -32.52 -9.09
CA GLU A 109 -80.74 -31.92 -8.54
C GLU A 109 -81.61 -33.03 -7.90
N PRO A 110 -82.22 -32.79 -6.72
CA PRO A 110 -83.03 -33.77 -6.00
C PRO A 110 -84.52 -33.73 -6.40
N LYS A 111 -85.19 -34.89 -6.28
CA LYS A 111 -86.65 -35.04 -6.38
C LYS A 111 -87.37 -34.34 -5.20
N THR A 112 -88.46 -33.61 -5.45
CA THR A 112 -89.63 -33.49 -4.54
C THR A 112 -90.87 -33.05 -5.34
N GLU A 113 -91.96 -33.79 -5.13
CA GLU A 113 -93.38 -33.64 -5.58
C GLU A 113 -93.74 -33.78 -7.08
#